data_AF-A0A7R6ER75-F1
#
_entry.id   AF-A0A7R6ER75-F1
#
_cell.length_a   1.000
_cell.length_b   1.000
_cell.length_c   1.000
_cell.angle_alpha   90.00
_cell.angle_beta   90.00
_cell.angle_gamma   90.00
#
_symmetry.space_group_name_H-M   'P 1'
#
loop_
_entity.id
_entity.type
_entity.pdbx_description
1 polymer ?
#
loop_
_entity_poly.entity_id
_entity_poly.type
_entity_poly.pdbx_seq_one_letter_code
_entity_poly.pdbx_strand_id
1 'polypeptide(L)'
;VFNLSNAIMGSGILGLSFAMANTGIVLFIILLLGVAILSLYSVHLLLVTAKEGGSLIYEKLGERAFGWPGKMAAFGSITLQNIGAMSSYLFIVKYELPEVIRAFLGLEESSGEWYLNGNYVVVLVSIGIILPLSMLKNLGYLGYTSGFSLSCMVFFLGVLIYKKTILPCPLPFFYQHE
;
A
#
# COMPACT_ATOMS: atom_id res chain seq x y z
N VAL A 1 16.50 -1.48 -4.24
CA VAL A 1 15.62 -2.63 -3.94
C VAL A 1 14.63 -2.33 -2.82
N PHE A 2 15.07 -2.00 -1.60
CA PHE A 2 14.16 -1.80 -0.45
C PHE A 2 13.06 -0.76 -0.67
N ASN A 3 13.39 0.40 -1.26
CA ASN A 3 12.39 1.43 -1.55
C ASN A 3 11.34 0.93 -2.58
N LEU A 4 11.77 0.19 -3.59
CA LEU A 4 10.87 -0.39 -4.59
C LEU A 4 9.98 -1.47 -3.97
N SER A 5 10.54 -2.35 -3.15
CA SER A 5 9.78 -3.40 -2.46
C SER A 5 8.71 -2.82 -1.53
N ASN A 6 9.06 -1.78 -0.76
CA ASN A 6 8.10 -1.12 0.13
C ASN A 6 6.98 -0.42 -0.66
N ALA A 7 7.32 0.20 -1.81
CA ALA A 7 6.33 0.81 -2.69
C ALA A 7 5.35 -0.21 -3.32
N ILE A 8 5.82 -1.42 -3.65
CA ILE A 8 4.97 -2.48 -4.23
C ILE A 8 4.03 -3.09 -3.18
N MET A 9 4.52 -3.35 -1.96
CA MET A 9 3.68 -3.91 -0.88
C MET A 9 2.57 -2.95 -0.47
N GLY A 10 2.94 -1.69 -0.20
CA GLY A 10 2.04 -0.56 0.00
C GLY A 10 0.79 -0.80 0.87
N SER A 11 -0.23 0.02 0.67
CA SER A 11 -1.54 -0.08 1.34
C SER A 11 -2.40 -1.25 0.83
N GLY A 12 -2.05 -1.83 -0.33
CA GLY A 12 -2.88 -2.82 -1.03
C GLY A 12 -3.01 -4.14 -0.29
N ILE A 13 -2.04 -4.49 0.57
CA ILE A 13 -2.03 -5.76 1.31
C ILE A 13 -3.25 -5.92 2.23
N LEU A 14 -3.79 -4.82 2.78
CA LEU A 14 -4.98 -4.84 3.64
C LEU A 14 -6.26 -5.16 2.85
N GLY A 15 -6.31 -4.79 1.55
CA GLY A 15 -7.43 -5.09 0.68
C GLY A 15 -7.43 -6.52 0.11
N LEU A 16 -6.30 -7.23 0.20
CA LEU A 16 -6.19 -8.59 -0.35
C LEU A 16 -7.06 -9.60 0.39
N SER A 17 -7.23 -9.45 1.72
CA SER A 17 -8.12 -10.31 2.51
C SER A 17 -9.59 -10.13 2.09
N PHE A 18 -10.01 -8.88 1.86
CA PHE A 18 -11.33 -8.57 1.34
C PHE A 18 -11.55 -9.12 -0.06
N ALA A 19 -10.56 -9.00 -0.95
CA ALA A 19 -10.63 -9.58 -2.29
C ALA A 19 -10.76 -11.12 -2.25
N MET A 20 -9.97 -11.79 -1.40
CA MET A 20 -10.03 -13.25 -1.21
C MET A 20 -11.39 -13.69 -0.66
N ALA A 21 -11.95 -12.96 0.32
CA ALA A 21 -13.24 -13.27 0.92
C ALA A 21 -14.40 -13.19 -0.09
N ASN A 22 -14.37 -12.21 -1.01
CA ASN A 22 -15.45 -12.02 -1.99
C ASN A 22 -15.32 -12.89 -3.24
N THR A 23 -14.11 -13.24 -3.66
CA THR A 23 -13.86 -13.99 -4.91
C THR A 23 -13.73 -15.50 -4.71
N GLY A 24 -13.48 -15.94 -3.47
CA GLY A 24 -13.14 -17.33 -3.17
C GLY A 24 -11.70 -17.67 -3.53
N ILE A 25 -11.17 -18.72 -2.90
CA ILE A 25 -9.73 -19.02 -2.94
C ILE A 25 -9.20 -19.38 -4.33
N VAL A 26 -9.98 -20.12 -5.12
CA VAL A 26 -9.57 -20.58 -6.46
C VAL A 26 -9.47 -19.39 -7.42
N LEU A 27 -10.51 -18.56 -7.48
CA LEU A 27 -10.51 -17.37 -8.33
C LEU A 27 -9.43 -16.37 -7.89
N PHE A 28 -9.26 -16.18 -6.58
CA PHE A 28 -8.24 -15.30 -6.02
C PHE A 28 -6.81 -15.70 -6.46
N ILE A 29 -6.48 -17.00 -6.43
CA ILE A 29 -5.17 -17.51 -6.88
C ILE A 29 -4.98 -17.25 -8.39
N ILE A 30 -6.00 -17.51 -9.21
CA ILE A 30 -5.94 -17.26 -10.66
C ILE A 30 -5.72 -15.77 -10.95
N LEU A 31 -6.45 -14.89 -10.26
CA LEU A 31 -6.31 -13.44 -10.38
C LEU A 31 -4.91 -12.97 -9.95
N LEU A 32 -4.38 -13.47 -8.84
CA LEU A 32 -3.03 -13.13 -8.39
C LEU A 32 -1.97 -13.56 -9.39
N LEU A 33 -2.06 -14.77 -9.95
CA LEU A 33 -1.14 -15.23 -10.99
C LEU A 33 -1.25 -14.38 -12.26
N GLY A 34 -2.46 -14.02 -12.67
CA GLY A 34 -2.71 -13.15 -13.82
C GLY A 34 -2.08 -11.77 -13.64
N VAL A 35 -2.32 -11.12 -12.49
CA VAL A 35 -1.71 -9.83 -12.15
C VAL A 35 -0.19 -9.94 -12.09
N ALA A 36 0.36 -11.01 -11.50
CA ALA A 36 1.82 -11.21 -11.44
C ALA A 36 2.46 -11.30 -12.83
N ILE A 37 1.89 -12.08 -13.74
CA ILE A 37 2.36 -12.21 -15.13
C ILE A 37 2.27 -10.85 -15.85
N LEU A 38 1.14 -10.16 -15.73
CA LEU A 38 0.92 -8.85 -16.35
C LEU A 38 1.90 -7.80 -15.82
N SER A 39 2.18 -7.79 -14.51
CA SER A 39 3.15 -6.89 -13.89
C SER A 39 4.57 -7.16 -14.36
N LEU A 40 5.00 -8.44 -14.40
CA LEU A 40 6.33 -8.81 -14.91
C LEU A 40 6.50 -8.39 -16.37
N TYR A 41 5.49 -8.64 -17.21
CA TYR A 41 5.51 -8.23 -18.61
C TYR A 41 5.56 -6.70 -18.76
N SER A 42 4.78 -5.97 -17.96
CA SER A 42 4.77 -4.50 -17.98
C SER A 42 6.12 -3.90 -17.61
N VAL A 43 6.79 -4.43 -16.58
CA VAL A 43 8.14 -3.99 -16.19
C VAL A 43 9.16 -4.30 -17.29
N HIS A 44 9.09 -5.48 -17.90
CA HIS A 44 9.97 -5.83 -19.01
C HIS A 44 9.80 -4.88 -20.20
N LEU A 45 8.55 -4.61 -20.60
CA LEU A 45 8.24 -3.67 -21.69
C LEU A 45 8.74 -2.26 -21.37
N LEU A 46 8.55 -1.80 -20.13
CA LEU A 46 9.04 -0.50 -19.68
C LEU A 46 10.57 -0.40 -19.76
N LEU A 47 11.30 -1.45 -19.36
CA LEU A 47 12.76 -1.46 -19.41
C LEU A 47 13.28 -1.50 -20.86
N VAL A 48 12.65 -2.28 -21.74
CA VAL A 48 13.01 -2.33 -23.17
C VAL A 48 12.75 -0.97 -23.83
N THR A 49 11.59 -0.37 -23.58
CA THR A 49 11.27 0.96 -24.11
C THR A 49 12.18 2.04 -23.53
N ALA A 50 12.59 1.97 -22.25
CA ALA A 50 13.58 2.87 -21.66
C ALA A 50 14.95 2.77 -22.34
N LYS A 51 15.37 1.54 -22.68
CA LYS A 51 16.65 1.28 -23.36
C LYS A 51 16.65 1.81 -24.79
N GLU A 52 15.64 1.46 -25.58
CA GLU A 52 15.51 1.92 -26.98
C GLU A 52 15.17 3.41 -27.07
N GLY A 53 14.30 3.86 -26.18
CA GLY A 53 13.83 5.24 -26.09
C GLY A 53 14.81 6.19 -25.41
N GLY A 54 15.98 5.73 -24.94
CA GLY A 54 17.09 6.56 -24.43
C GLY A 54 16.71 7.60 -23.36
N SER A 55 15.62 7.37 -22.63
CA SER A 55 15.08 8.30 -21.64
C SER A 55 14.51 7.52 -20.47
N LEU A 56 14.73 8.03 -19.25
CA LEU A 56 14.19 7.45 -18.01
C LEU A 56 12.91 8.14 -17.55
N ILE A 57 12.40 9.11 -18.33
CA ILE A 57 11.21 9.88 -17.99
C ILE A 57 9.99 9.22 -18.68
N TYR A 58 9.02 8.77 -17.89
CA TYR A 58 7.83 8.07 -18.38
C TYR A 58 7.05 8.84 -19.46
N GLU A 59 6.93 10.16 -19.32
CA GLU A 59 6.25 10.99 -20.31
C GLU A 59 6.99 11.02 -21.65
N LYS A 60 8.32 11.04 -21.62
CA LYS A 60 9.18 11.02 -22.82
C LYS A 60 9.19 9.65 -23.48
N LEU A 61 9.11 8.60 -22.67
CA LEU A 61 8.89 7.24 -23.12
C LEU A 61 7.54 7.09 -23.84
N GLY A 62 6.46 7.59 -23.25
CA GLY A 62 5.14 7.63 -23.88
C GLY A 62 5.11 8.46 -25.15
N GLU A 63 5.79 9.62 -25.16
CA GLU A 63 5.94 10.50 -26.33
C GLU A 63 6.66 9.79 -27.48
N ARG A 64 7.71 9.01 -27.21
CA ARG A 64 8.44 8.27 -28.24
C ARG A 64 7.70 7.03 -28.72
N ALA A 65 6.94 6.36 -27.87
CA ALA A 65 6.22 5.14 -28.22
C ALA A 65 4.93 5.40 -29.02
N PHE A 66 4.13 6.40 -28.62
CA PHE A 66 2.82 6.68 -29.21
C PHE A 66 2.60 8.14 -29.60
N GLY A 67 3.65 8.97 -29.57
CA GLY A 67 3.52 10.41 -29.83
C GLY A 67 2.86 11.17 -28.68
N TRP A 68 2.29 12.32 -29.02
CA TRP A 68 1.58 13.19 -28.07
C TRP A 68 0.49 12.49 -27.22
N PRO A 69 -0.39 11.61 -27.76
CA PRO A 69 -1.38 10.94 -26.92
C PRO A 69 -0.75 10.00 -25.89
N GLY A 70 0.38 9.35 -26.22
CA GLY A 70 1.13 8.52 -25.27
C GLY A 70 1.70 9.32 -24.10
N LYS A 71 2.20 10.53 -24.39
CA LYS A 71 2.67 11.47 -23.36
C LYS A 71 1.55 11.84 -22.38
N MET A 72 0.39 12.23 -22.90
CA MET A 72 -0.77 12.61 -22.08
C MET A 72 -1.31 11.43 -21.27
N ALA A 73 -1.37 10.23 -21.86
CA ALA A 73 -1.78 9.02 -21.15
C ALA A 73 -0.83 8.66 -20.00
N ALA A 74 0.49 8.73 -20.22
CA ALA A 74 1.48 8.48 -19.18
C ALA A 74 1.37 9.50 -18.04
N PHE A 75 1.30 10.80 -18.37
CA PHE A 75 1.14 11.87 -17.38
C PHE A 75 -0.15 11.71 -16.56
N GLY A 76 -1.27 11.43 -17.23
CA GLY A 76 -2.57 11.21 -16.58
C GLY A 76 -2.56 9.99 -15.66
N SER A 77 -2.02 8.86 -16.13
CA SER A 77 -1.93 7.63 -15.36
C SER A 77 -1.07 7.80 -14.10
N ILE A 78 0.10 8.43 -14.22
CA ILE A 78 1.00 8.68 -13.08
C ILE A 78 0.34 9.62 -12.06
N THR A 79 -0.35 10.66 -12.54
CA THR A 79 -1.05 11.60 -11.66
C THR A 79 -2.18 10.90 -10.89
N LEU A 80 -3.00 10.11 -11.58
CA LEU A 80 -4.06 9.31 -10.94
C LEU A 80 -3.48 8.31 -9.94
N GLN A 81 -2.39 7.63 -10.29
CA GLN A 81 -1.71 6.69 -9.40
C GLN A 81 -1.20 7.37 -8.13
N ASN A 82 -0.59 8.55 -8.25
CA ASN A 82 -0.07 9.30 -7.12
C ASN A 82 -1.19 9.81 -6.20
N ILE A 83 -2.28 10.35 -6.75
CA ILE A 83 -3.44 10.79 -5.97
C ILE A 83 -4.08 9.59 -5.24
N GLY A 84 -4.26 8.48 -5.94
CA GLY A 84 -4.82 7.25 -5.36
C GLY A 84 -3.94 6.69 -4.24
N ALA A 85 -2.63 6.58 -4.46
CA ALA A 85 -1.70 6.07 -3.47
C ALA A 85 -1.59 6.96 -2.23
N MET A 86 -1.51 8.29 -2.41
CA MET A 86 -1.45 9.19 -1.26
C MET A 86 -2.76 9.20 -0.47
N SER A 87 -3.90 9.15 -1.15
CA SER A 87 -5.21 9.10 -0.47
C SER A 87 -5.43 7.78 0.28
N SER A 88 -4.97 6.63 -0.24
CA SER A 88 -5.05 5.35 0.47
C SER A 88 -4.20 5.34 1.75
N TYR A 89 -3.00 5.92 1.73
CA TYR A 89 -2.18 6.04 2.94
C TYR A 89 -2.81 6.97 3.99
N LEU A 90 -3.38 8.10 3.58
CA LEU A 90 -4.09 8.99 4.50
C LEU A 90 -5.33 8.31 5.11
N PHE A 91 -6.03 7.48 4.33
CA PHE A 91 -7.16 6.69 4.81
C PHE A 91 -6.71 5.68 5.87
N ILE A 92 -5.63 4.95 5.64
CA ILE A 92 -5.07 4.03 6.65
C ILE A 92 -4.73 4.78 7.94
N VAL A 93 -4.08 5.94 7.85
CA VAL A 93 -3.77 6.76 9.04
C VAL A 93 -5.04 7.20 9.77
N LYS A 94 -6.12 7.50 9.04
CA LYS A 94 -7.40 7.91 9.63
C LYS A 94 -8.08 6.82 10.43
N TYR A 95 -8.11 5.61 9.89
CA TYR A 95 -8.94 4.52 10.43
C TYR A 95 -8.14 3.55 11.29
N GLU A 96 -6.91 3.22 10.92
CA GLU A 96 -6.12 2.21 11.63
C GLU A 96 -5.32 2.80 12.80
N LEU A 97 -4.77 4.01 12.64
CA LEU A 97 -3.88 4.59 13.66
C LEU A 97 -4.59 4.82 15.01
N PRO A 98 -5.82 5.35 15.07
CA PRO A 98 -6.55 5.49 16.33
C PRO A 98 -6.82 4.15 17.02
N GLU A 99 -7.16 3.10 16.25
CA GLU A 99 -7.41 1.76 16.79
C GLU A 99 -6.15 1.12 17.37
N VAL A 100 -4.99 1.32 16.71
CA VAL A 100 -3.70 0.89 17.26
C VAL A 100 -3.42 1.61 18.59
N ILE A 101 -3.65 2.93 18.67
CA ILE A 101 -3.48 3.70 19.92
C ILE A 101 -4.41 3.17 21.02
N ARG A 102 -5.67 2.88 20.70
CA ARG A 102 -6.65 2.29 21.65
C ARG A 102 -6.15 0.96 22.20
N ALA A 103 -5.67 0.07 21.33
CA ALA A 103 -5.15 -1.23 21.72
C ALA A 103 -3.91 -1.12 22.64
N PHE A 104 -3.04 -0.13 22.40
CA PHE A 104 -1.87 0.11 23.26
C PHE A 104 -2.22 0.74 24.62
N LEU A 105 -3.24 1.60 24.68
CA LEU A 105 -3.66 2.25 25.94
C LEU A 105 -4.60 1.38 26.79
N GLY A 106 -5.15 0.30 26.25
CA GLY A 106 -6.06 -0.61 26.98
C GLY A 106 -7.36 0.07 27.41
N LEU A 107 -7.78 1.14 26.72
CA LEU A 107 -8.99 1.90 27.04
C LEU A 107 -10.20 1.24 26.36
N GLU A 108 -11.08 0.66 27.18
CA GLU A 108 -12.29 -0.05 26.74
C GLU A 108 -13.51 0.89 26.60
N GLU A 109 -13.42 2.14 27.10
CA GLU A 109 -14.52 3.10 27.09
C GLU A 109 -14.24 4.33 26.20
N SER A 110 -15.25 4.68 25.41
CA SER A 110 -15.29 5.86 24.55
C SER A 110 -15.45 7.14 25.37
N SER A 111 -14.41 7.57 26.08
CA SER A 111 -14.28 8.98 26.45
C SER A 111 -14.00 9.76 25.16
N GLY A 112 -14.80 10.79 24.87
CA GLY A 112 -14.77 11.62 23.65
C GLY A 112 -13.50 12.45 23.46
N GLU A 113 -12.35 11.79 23.55
CA GLU A 113 -11.02 12.35 23.54
C GLU A 113 -10.56 12.62 22.11
N TRP A 114 -10.03 13.82 21.89
CA TRP A 114 -9.66 14.31 20.55
C TRP A 114 -8.57 13.47 19.86
N TYR A 115 -7.71 12.78 20.62
CA TYR A 115 -6.68 11.88 20.09
C TYR A 115 -7.22 10.58 19.50
N LEU A 116 -8.46 10.20 19.81
CA LEU A 116 -9.13 9.01 19.23
C LEU A 116 -9.95 9.35 17.99
N ASN A 117 -10.14 10.64 17.70
CA ASN A 117 -10.88 11.07 16.54
C ASN A 117 -9.95 11.09 15.31
N GLY A 118 -10.13 10.12 14.42
CA GLY A 118 -9.30 9.91 13.23
C GLY A 118 -9.12 11.16 12.36
N ASN A 119 -10.08 12.10 12.36
CA ASN A 119 -9.95 13.35 11.62
C ASN A 119 -8.84 14.26 12.18
N TYR A 120 -8.72 14.38 13.50
CA TYR A 120 -7.66 15.19 14.13
C TYR A 120 -6.30 14.51 14.03
N VAL A 121 -6.27 13.19 14.20
CA VAL A 121 -5.06 12.36 14.09
C VAL A 121 -4.44 12.48 12.69
N VAL A 122 -5.25 12.41 11.63
CA VAL A 122 -4.76 12.56 10.26
C VAL A 122 -4.14 13.93 10.03
N VAL A 123 -4.79 15.00 10.50
CA VAL A 123 -4.27 16.36 10.33
C VAL A 123 -2.94 16.51 11.07
N LEU A 124 -2.85 16.01 12.30
CA LEU A 124 -1.64 16.07 13.12
C LEU A 124 -0.49 15.27 12.48
N VAL A 125 -0.73 14.03 12.06
CA VAL A 125 0.27 13.18 11.40
C VAL A 125 0.68 13.78 10.05
N SER A 126 -0.26 14.36 9.30
CA SER A 126 0.03 14.98 8.01
C SER A 126 0.97 16.18 8.15
N ILE A 127 0.71 17.06 9.10
CA ILE A 127 1.53 18.27 9.31
C ILE A 127 2.84 17.93 10.04
N GLY A 128 2.80 17.07 11.05
CA GLY A 128 3.95 16.76 11.91
C GLY A 128 4.93 15.76 11.32
N ILE A 129 4.50 14.87 10.42
CA ILE A 129 5.34 13.78 9.88
C ILE A 129 5.36 13.83 8.36
N ILE A 130 4.20 13.75 7.69
CA ILE A 130 4.16 13.57 6.23
C ILE A 130 4.77 14.79 5.52
N LEU A 131 4.39 16.00 5.95
CA LEU A 131 4.89 17.25 5.38
C LEU A 131 6.41 17.41 5.50
N PRO A 132 7.05 17.33 6.69
CA PRO A 132 8.50 17.45 6.77
C PRO A 132 9.24 16.33 6.03
N LEU A 133 8.71 15.11 6.03
CA LEU A 133 9.31 14.01 5.26
C LEU A 133 9.20 14.24 3.75
N SER A 134 8.11 14.85 3.26
CA SER A 134 7.95 15.20 1.84
C SER A 134 8.91 16.29 1.37
N MET A 135 9.38 17.15 2.28
CA MET A 135 10.35 18.20 1.98
C MET A 135 11.81 17.70 2.00
N LEU A 136 12.04 16.41 2.28
CA LEU A 136 13.38 15.85 2.33
C LEU A 136 13.98 15.75 0.92
N LYS A 137 15.03 16.52 0.64
CA LYS A 137 15.71 16.57 -0.67
C LYS A 137 16.40 15.26 -1.07
N ASN A 138 16.75 14.40 -0.11
CA ASN A 138 17.56 13.21 -0.35
C ASN A 138 16.72 11.93 -0.17
N LEU A 139 16.21 11.39 -1.27
CA LEU A 139 15.45 10.13 -1.32
C LEU A 139 16.24 8.91 -0.79
N GLY A 140 17.57 9.01 -0.70
CA GLY A 140 18.41 7.94 -0.15
C GLY A 140 18.11 7.59 1.31
N TYR A 141 17.72 8.57 2.13
CA TYR A 141 17.37 8.33 3.54
C TYR A 141 16.08 7.51 3.70
N LEU A 142 15.18 7.57 2.71
CA LEU A 142 13.97 6.75 2.70
C LEU A 142 14.29 5.25 2.57
N GLY A 143 15.48 4.89 2.05
CA GLY A 143 15.93 3.51 1.97
C GLY A 143 16.06 2.84 3.34
N TYR A 144 16.55 3.57 4.36
CA TYR A 144 16.72 3.04 5.72
C TYR A 144 15.37 2.76 6.40
N THR A 145 14.44 3.72 6.34
CA THR A 145 13.09 3.52 6.88
C THR A 145 12.30 2.45 6.10
N SER A 146 12.52 2.34 4.78
CA SER A 146 11.93 1.25 3.98
C SER A 146 12.41 -0.13 4.41
N GLY A 147 13.70 -0.27 4.76
CA GLY A 147 14.25 -1.50 5.31
C GLY A 147 13.62 -1.88 6.66
N PHE A 148 13.44 -0.90 7.54
CA PHE A 148 12.72 -1.10 8.81
C PHE A 148 11.26 -1.49 8.60
N SER A 149 10.55 -0.81 7.69
CA SER A 149 9.16 -1.13 7.34
C SER A 149 9.01 -2.56 6.82
N LEU A 150 9.91 -3.00 5.94
CA LEU A 150 9.95 -4.37 5.43
C LEU A 150 10.12 -5.40 6.56
N SER A 151 11.00 -5.12 7.52
CA SER A 151 11.19 -5.98 8.70
C SER A 151 9.90 -6.11 9.51
N CYS A 152 9.20 -4.99 9.77
CA CYS A 152 7.89 -5.01 10.44
C CYS A 152 6.83 -5.80 9.65
N MET A 153 6.81 -5.71 8.32
CA MET A 153 5.90 -6.50 7.49
C MET A 153 6.19 -8.01 7.59
N VAL A 154 7.45 -8.42 7.59
CA VAL A 154 7.85 -9.83 7.77
C VAL A 154 7.45 -10.33 9.16
N PHE A 155 7.65 -9.51 10.20
CA PHE A 155 7.21 -9.82 11.56
C PHE A 155 5.68 -10.00 11.63
N PHE A 156 4.93 -9.07 11.04
CA PHE A 156 3.47 -9.15 10.95
C PHE A 156 3.00 -10.45 10.27
N LEU A 157 3.61 -10.80 9.13
CA LEU A 157 3.33 -12.08 8.45
C LEU A 157 3.65 -13.29 9.33
N GLY A 158 4.76 -13.26 10.08
CA GLY A 158 5.11 -14.31 11.04
C GLY A 158 4.05 -14.48 12.13
N VAL A 159 3.57 -13.39 12.71
CA VAL A 159 2.48 -13.40 13.70
C VAL A 159 1.18 -13.93 13.09
N LEU A 160 0.84 -13.53 11.86
CA LEU A 160 -0.34 -14.04 11.16
C LEU A 160 -0.27 -15.55 10.93
N ILE A 161 0.89 -16.07 10.51
CA ILE A 161 1.10 -17.51 10.31
C ILE A 161 0.97 -18.25 11.65
N TYR A 162 1.60 -17.73 12.72
CA TYR A 162 1.51 -18.31 14.05
C TYR A 162 0.08 -18.32 14.60
N LYS A 163 -0.67 -17.23 14.43
CA LYS A 163 -2.07 -17.17 14.84
C LYS A 163 -2.96 -18.10 14.01
N LYS A 164 -2.70 -18.23 12.71
CA LYS A 164 -3.40 -19.20 11.84
C LYS A 164 -3.26 -20.63 12.36
N THR A 165 -2.09 -21.01 12.89
CA THR A 165 -1.88 -22.37 13.41
C THR A 165 -2.58 -22.64 14.75
N ILE A 166 -2.99 -21.59 15.48
CA ILE A 166 -3.66 -21.70 16.79
C ILE A 166 -5.19 -21.61 16.65
N LEU A 167 -5.68 -20.84 15.68
CA LEU A 167 -7.11 -20.64 15.45
C LEU A 167 -7.69 -21.84 14.65
N PRO A 168 -8.58 -22.65 15.23
CA PRO A 168 -9.29 -23.67 14.47
C PRO A 168 -10.23 -23.01 13.46
N CYS A 169 -10.20 -23.48 12.21
CA CYS A 169 -11.21 -23.14 11.22
C CYS A 169 -12.37 -24.15 11.30
N PRO A 170 -13.64 -23.72 11.28
CA PRO A 170 -14.15 -22.35 11.09
C PRO A 170 -14.09 -21.47 12.36
N LEU A 171 -13.92 -20.16 12.18
CA LEU A 171 -13.89 -19.18 13.29
C LEU A 171 -15.21 -19.21 14.07
N PRO A 172 -15.18 -19.38 15.41
CA PRO A 172 -16.39 -19.54 16.22
C PRO A 172 -17.31 -18.30 16.24
N PHE A 173 -16.79 -17.10 15.92
CA PHE A 173 -17.56 -15.86 15.89
C PHE A 173 -18.64 -15.79 14.80
N PHE A 174 -18.54 -16.58 13.73
CA PHE A 174 -19.56 -16.58 12.67
C PHE A 174 -20.81 -17.41 13.02
N TYR A 175 -20.79 -18.23 14.07
CA TYR A 175 -21.91 -19.12 14.41
C TYR A 175 -22.87 -18.55 15.48
N GLN A 176 -22.58 -17.38 16.06
CA GLN A 176 -23.47 -16.75 17.06
C GLN A 176 -24.53 -15.81 16.45
N HIS A 177 -24.64 -15.77 15.12
CA HIS A 177 -25.56 -14.87 14.41
C HIS A 177 -26.56 -15.58 13.46
N GLU A 178 -26.72 -16.90 13.57
CA GLU A 178 -27.86 -17.63 12.98
C GLU A 178 -29.00 -17.80 14.00
#